data_AF-A0A965RGI1-F1
#
_entry.id   AF-A0A965RGI1-F1
#
_cell.length_a   1.000
_cell.length_b   1.000
_cell.length_c   1.000
_cell.angle_alpha   90.00
_cell.angle_beta   90.00
_cell.angle_gamma   90.00
#
_symmetry.space_group_name_H-M   'P 1'
#
loop_
_entity.id
_entity.type
_entity.pdbx_description
1 polymer ?
#
loop_
_entity_poly.entity_id
_entity_poly.type
_entity_poly.pdbx_seq_one_letter_code
_entity_poly.pdbx_strand_id
1 'polypeptide(L)'
;MAGDDRCLFVTHAPIDLPPPRLVLDWHVPPFARMGFQYPTEKYPEYPMQISIAPRTIEQYSKEMVTWGVGHELVHYAFILRENQWRRGQATFQDQLKHHCNPEFKDLTRAIADEIWKIYHSDTQRAAMYDEVEKSCFNEPNQ
;
A
#
# COMPACT_ATOMS: atom_id res chain seq x y z
N MET A 1 -36.59 18.24 6.25
CA MET A 1 -35.12 18.30 6.35
C MET A 1 -34.61 16.89 6.12
N ALA A 2 -34.14 16.59 4.91
CA ALA A 2 -33.54 15.30 4.58
C ALA A 2 -32.08 15.37 5.03
N GLY A 3 -31.74 14.62 6.07
CA GLY A 3 -30.38 14.47 6.57
C GLY A 3 -29.64 13.46 5.71
N ASP A 4 -28.83 14.00 4.82
CA ASP A 4 -27.54 13.50 4.33
C ASP A 4 -27.12 12.05 4.67
N ASP A 5 -27.63 11.06 3.92
CA ASP A 5 -27.13 9.67 3.88
C ASP A 5 -25.85 9.56 3.01
N ARG A 6 -24.82 10.35 3.30
CA ARG A 6 -23.54 10.25 2.58
C ARG A 6 -22.51 9.41 3.36
N CYS A 7 -22.34 8.18 2.86
CA CYS A 7 -21.19 7.29 3.04
C CYS A 7 -20.90 6.77 4.46
N LEU A 8 -21.68 5.77 4.90
CA LEU A 8 -21.16 4.72 5.77
C LEU A 8 -20.90 3.47 4.94
N PHE A 9 -19.83 3.47 4.13
CA PHE A 9 -19.27 2.22 3.66
C PHE A 9 -18.65 1.52 4.87
N VAL A 10 -19.41 0.61 5.49
CA VAL A 10 -18.88 -0.25 6.54
C VAL A 10 -17.88 -1.19 5.89
N THR A 11 -16.59 -0.95 6.11
CA THR A 11 -15.49 -1.75 5.54
C THR A 11 -15.46 -3.18 6.11
N HIS A 12 -16.17 -3.42 7.20
CA HIS A 12 -16.13 -4.64 8.02
C HIS A 12 -14.71 -4.99 8.53
N ALA A 13 -13.78 -4.02 8.47
CA ALA A 13 -12.44 -4.18 9.00
C ALA A 13 -12.49 -4.26 10.54
N PRO A 14 -11.73 -5.17 11.18
CA PRO A 14 -11.55 -5.19 12.62
C PRO A 14 -10.96 -3.85 13.11
N ILE A 15 -11.49 -3.33 14.21
CA ILE A 15 -11.05 -2.06 14.80
C ILE A 15 -9.61 -2.11 15.33
N ASP A 16 -9.16 -3.30 15.71
CA ASP A 16 -7.86 -3.60 16.32
C ASP A 16 -6.91 -4.30 15.36
N LEU A 17 -7.15 -4.20 14.04
CA LEU A 17 -6.28 -4.79 13.04
C LEU A 17 -4.86 -4.21 13.14
N PRO A 18 -3.84 -5.03 13.50
CA PRO A 18 -2.49 -4.52 13.63
C PRO A 18 -1.89 -4.24 12.24
N PRO A 19 -1.04 -3.21 12.11
CA PRO A 19 -0.29 -3.01 10.87
C PRO A 19 0.67 -4.19 10.60
N PRO A 20 1.07 -4.41 9.34
CA PRO A 20 2.13 -5.36 9.02
C PRO A 20 3.45 -4.86 9.60
N ARG A 21 4.42 -5.77 9.81
CA ARG A 21 5.76 -5.34 10.24
C ARG A 21 6.40 -4.49 9.15
N LEU A 22 7.17 -3.48 9.55
CA LEU A 22 8.02 -2.70 8.65
C LEU A 22 9.48 -3.13 8.87
N VAL A 23 10.15 -3.60 7.82
CA VAL A 23 11.48 -4.21 7.94
C VAL A 23 12.41 -3.65 6.89
N LEU A 24 13.65 -3.33 7.29
CA LEU A 24 14.74 -3.09 6.34
C LEU A 24 15.24 -4.43 5.84
N ASP A 25 15.09 -4.67 4.55
CA ASP A 25 15.40 -5.96 3.92
C ASP A 25 16.42 -5.78 2.80
N TRP A 26 17.62 -6.30 3.02
CA TRP A 26 18.73 -6.26 2.07
C TRP A 26 18.52 -7.17 0.85
N HIS A 27 17.55 -8.09 0.89
CA HIS A 27 17.25 -9.03 -0.19
C HIS A 27 16.19 -8.52 -1.16
N VAL A 28 15.62 -7.33 -0.94
CA VAL A 28 14.68 -6.70 -1.88
C VAL A 28 15.37 -6.53 -3.24
N PRO A 29 14.82 -7.11 -4.33
CA PRO A 29 15.45 -7.11 -5.65
C PRO A 29 15.87 -5.71 -6.09
N PRO A 30 17.01 -5.53 -6.79
CA PRO A 30 17.58 -4.20 -7.07
C PRO A 30 16.62 -3.20 -7.72
N PHE A 31 15.65 -3.70 -8.50
CA PHE A 31 14.65 -2.90 -9.21
C PHE A 31 13.46 -2.48 -8.32
N ALA A 32 13.21 -3.17 -7.20
CA ALA A 32 12.14 -2.83 -6.26
C ALA A 32 12.65 -1.87 -5.17
N ARG A 33 11.84 -0.89 -4.78
CA ARG A 33 12.18 0.06 -3.70
C ARG A 33 11.67 -0.44 -2.35
N MET A 34 10.46 -0.98 -2.38
CA MET A 34 9.76 -1.60 -1.27
C MET A 34 8.72 -2.56 -1.83
N GLY A 35 8.14 -3.39 -0.98
CA GLY A 35 7.02 -4.23 -1.35
C GLY A 35 6.35 -4.85 -0.14
N PHE A 36 5.02 -4.94 -0.20
CA PHE A 36 4.24 -5.74 0.71
C PHE A 36 4.36 -7.22 0.36
N GLN A 37 4.91 -7.99 1.29
CA GLN A 37 5.03 -9.44 1.22
C GLN A 37 3.92 -10.09 2.06
N TYR A 38 3.40 -11.21 1.58
CA TYR A 38 2.41 -12.01 2.28
C TYR A 38 2.47 -13.48 1.82
N PRO A 39 2.02 -14.44 2.67
CA PRO A 39 2.01 -15.84 2.29
C PRO A 39 1.00 -16.11 1.16
N THR A 40 1.44 -16.83 0.13
CA THR A 40 0.58 -17.32 -0.97
C THR A 40 0.68 -18.84 -1.08
N GLU A 41 -0.15 -19.49 -1.89
CA GLU A 41 -0.01 -20.94 -2.15
C GLU A 41 1.37 -21.31 -2.72
N LYS A 42 1.95 -20.43 -3.54
CA LYS A 42 3.26 -20.63 -4.17
C LYS A 42 4.43 -20.34 -3.22
N TYR A 43 4.24 -19.38 -2.31
CA TYR A 43 5.25 -18.91 -1.35
C TYR A 43 4.63 -18.83 0.06
N PRO A 44 4.29 -19.97 0.68
CA PRO A 44 3.60 -20.00 1.98
C PRO A 44 4.50 -19.56 3.14
N GLU A 45 5.82 -19.53 2.95
CA GLU A 45 6.81 -19.11 3.94
C GLU A 45 6.98 -17.59 4.01
N TYR A 46 6.42 -16.84 3.06
CA TYR A 46 6.59 -15.39 3.04
C TYR A 46 5.94 -14.74 4.26
N PRO A 47 6.67 -13.87 4.98
CA PRO A 47 6.10 -13.15 6.10
C PRO A 47 5.10 -12.10 5.61
N MET A 48 4.08 -11.84 6.42
CA MET A 48 3.21 -10.68 6.24
C MET A 48 3.91 -9.41 6.74
N GLN A 49 4.57 -8.68 5.84
CA GLN A 49 5.37 -7.49 6.18
C GLN A 49 5.56 -6.56 4.98
N ILE A 50 5.91 -5.31 5.25
CA ILE A 50 6.43 -4.37 4.28
C ILE A 50 7.96 -4.43 4.37
N SER A 51 8.59 -4.85 3.29
CA SER A 51 10.05 -4.86 3.15
C SER A 51 10.50 -3.60 2.43
N ILE A 52 11.41 -2.84 3.04
CA ILE A 52 12.01 -1.64 2.46
C ILE A 52 13.47 -1.94 2.14
N ALA A 53 13.88 -1.72 0.88
CA ALA A 53 15.29 -1.77 0.54
C ALA A 53 16.03 -0.61 1.23
N PRO A 54 17.16 -0.85 1.94
CA PRO A 54 17.88 0.22 2.64
C PRO A 54 18.27 1.41 1.75
N ARG A 55 18.66 1.14 0.50
CA ARG A 55 18.93 2.15 -0.52
C ARG A 55 17.77 3.12 -0.76
N THR A 56 16.52 2.69 -0.54
CA THR A 56 15.34 3.54 -0.70
C THR A 56 15.33 4.68 0.31
N ILE A 57 15.78 4.43 1.54
CA ILE A 57 15.88 5.46 2.58
C ILE A 57 17.01 6.45 2.26
N GLU A 58 18.09 5.97 1.64
CA GLU A 58 19.25 6.78 1.30
C GLU A 58 19.03 7.63 0.04
N GLN A 59 18.26 7.12 -0.93
CA GLN A 59 18.15 7.70 -2.27
C GLN A 59 16.88 8.54 -2.49
N TYR A 60 15.87 8.39 -1.64
CA TYR A 60 14.58 9.07 -1.81
C TYR A 60 14.31 10.08 -0.68
N SER A 61 13.48 11.06 -1.01
CA SER A 61 12.98 12.03 -0.03
C SER A 61 12.17 11.33 1.07
N LYS A 62 12.10 11.95 2.25
CA LYS A 62 11.30 11.40 3.37
C LYS A 62 9.83 11.31 2.98
N GLU A 63 9.36 12.25 2.18
CA GLU A 63 8.02 12.34 1.62
C GLU A 63 7.72 11.11 0.74
N MET A 64 8.61 10.78 -0.20
CA MET A 64 8.45 9.60 -1.07
C MET A 64 8.55 8.29 -0.31
N VAL A 65 9.45 8.18 0.67
CA VAL A 65 9.53 7.00 1.53
C VAL A 65 8.24 6.83 2.33
N THR A 66 7.71 7.91 2.92
CA THR A 66 6.46 7.91 3.69
C THR A 66 5.28 7.52 2.80
N TRP A 67 5.20 8.11 1.60
CA TRP A 67 4.17 7.77 0.63
C TRP A 67 4.24 6.30 0.21
N GLY A 68 5.43 5.79 -0.08
CA GLY A 68 5.63 4.39 -0.41
C GLY A 68 5.19 3.45 0.71
N VAL A 69 5.51 3.75 1.97
CA VAL A 69 4.99 2.94 3.09
C VAL A 69 3.46 2.97 3.14
N GLY A 70 2.86 4.13 2.91
CA GLY A 70 1.41 4.29 2.78
C GLY A 70 0.84 3.45 1.63
N HIS A 71 1.47 3.46 0.46
CA HIS A 71 1.12 2.66 -0.70
C HIS A 71 1.08 1.16 -0.36
N GLU A 72 2.11 0.64 0.30
CA GLU A 72 2.17 -0.76 0.72
C GLU A 72 1.14 -1.11 1.81
N LEU A 73 0.74 -0.14 2.65
CA LEU A 73 -0.38 -0.32 3.60
C LEU A 73 -1.73 -0.42 2.89
N VAL A 74 -1.92 0.23 1.74
CA VAL A 74 -3.15 0.06 0.94
C VAL A 74 -3.20 -1.34 0.35
N HIS A 75 -2.09 -1.88 -0.16
CA HIS A 75 -2.02 -3.29 -0.60
C HIS A 75 -2.40 -4.24 0.54
N TYR A 76 -1.84 -4.02 1.73
CA TYR A 76 -2.18 -4.80 2.91
C TYR A 76 -3.70 -4.81 3.21
N ALA A 77 -4.32 -3.64 3.16
CA ALA A 77 -5.75 -3.51 3.40
C ALA A 77 -6.59 -4.23 2.31
N PHE A 78 -6.19 -4.15 1.04
CA PHE A 78 -6.89 -4.82 -0.05
C PHE A 78 -6.78 -6.34 0.03
N ILE A 79 -5.57 -6.87 0.26
CA ILE A 79 -5.36 -8.30 0.48
C ILE A 79 -6.21 -8.80 1.63
N LEU A 80 -6.22 -8.11 2.77
CA LEU A 80 -7.06 -8.51 3.88
C LEU A 80 -8.55 -8.44 3.53
N ARG A 81 -9.00 -7.39 2.82
CA ARG A 81 -10.39 -7.25 2.41
C ARG A 81 -10.85 -8.39 1.49
N GLU A 82 -10.05 -8.75 0.49
CA GLU A 82 -10.30 -9.92 -0.39
C GLU A 82 -10.39 -11.22 0.41
N ASN A 83 -9.64 -11.29 1.51
CA ASN A 83 -9.54 -12.43 2.39
C ASN A 83 -10.40 -12.29 3.67
N GLN A 84 -11.50 -11.53 3.58
CA GLN A 84 -12.51 -11.38 4.64
C GLN A 84 -11.95 -10.89 5.99
N TRP A 85 -10.90 -10.09 5.94
CA TRP A 85 -10.17 -9.55 7.08
C TRP A 85 -9.57 -10.61 8.03
N ARG A 86 -9.38 -11.85 7.55
CA ARG A 86 -8.82 -12.95 8.35
C ARG A 86 -7.30 -12.97 8.23
N ARG A 87 -6.60 -12.36 9.19
CA ARG A 87 -5.14 -12.27 9.23
C ARG A 87 -4.42 -13.59 9.57
N GLY A 88 -5.08 -14.51 10.27
CA GLY A 88 -4.48 -15.77 10.74
C GLY A 88 -4.45 -16.89 9.71
N GLN A 89 -4.65 -16.59 8.43
CA GLN A 89 -4.67 -17.60 7.37
C GLN A 89 -3.25 -18.07 7.04
N ALA A 90 -3.13 -19.33 6.63
CA ALA A 90 -1.87 -19.89 6.17
C ALA A 90 -1.41 -19.26 4.85
N THR A 91 -2.36 -18.92 3.98
CA THR A 91 -2.13 -18.28 2.68
C THR A 91 -3.25 -17.29 2.37
N PHE A 92 -2.95 -16.33 1.51
CA PHE A 92 -3.88 -15.30 1.05
C PHE A 92 -4.10 -15.43 -0.46
N GLN A 93 -5.31 -15.13 -0.89
CA GLN A 93 -5.63 -14.97 -2.31
C GLN A 93 -5.45 -13.52 -2.74
N ASP A 94 -4.95 -13.31 -3.95
CA ASP A 94 -4.83 -12.00 -4.58
C ASP A 94 -5.36 -12.14 -6.01
N GLN A 95 -6.54 -11.56 -6.26
CA GLN A 95 -7.17 -11.59 -7.58
C GLN A 95 -7.32 -10.19 -8.17
N LEU A 96 -7.31 -9.16 -7.32
CA LEU A 96 -7.41 -7.78 -7.75
C LEU A 96 -6.06 -7.24 -8.20
N LYS A 97 -6.03 -6.67 -9.40
CA LYS A 97 -4.90 -5.85 -9.85
C LYS A 97 -4.91 -4.52 -9.12
N HIS A 98 -4.32 -4.48 -7.93
CA HIS A 98 -4.37 -3.35 -7.01
C HIS A 98 -3.95 -2.05 -7.68
N HIS A 99 -2.77 -2.01 -8.30
CA HIS A 99 -2.28 -0.80 -8.96
C HIS A 99 -3.21 -0.24 -10.04
N CYS A 100 -4.03 -1.09 -10.67
CA CYS A 100 -4.99 -0.69 -11.70
C CYS A 100 -6.41 -0.46 -11.15
N ASN A 101 -6.66 -0.74 -9.88
CA ASN A 101 -7.95 -0.53 -9.24
C ASN A 101 -8.18 0.97 -8.95
N PRO A 102 -9.33 1.55 -9.36
CA PRO A 102 -9.61 2.98 -9.14
C PRO A 102 -9.58 3.40 -7.66
N GLU A 103 -10.14 2.58 -6.76
CA GLU A 103 -10.15 2.86 -5.32
C GLU A 103 -8.73 2.85 -4.74
N PHE A 104 -7.89 1.90 -5.18
CA PHE A 104 -6.49 1.87 -4.78
C PHE A 104 -5.75 3.13 -5.20
N LYS A 105 -5.94 3.57 -6.46
CA LYS A 105 -5.35 4.82 -6.98
C LYS A 105 -5.84 6.03 -6.19
N ASP A 106 -7.12 6.09 -5.87
CA ASP A 106 -7.69 7.22 -5.12
C ASP A 106 -7.15 7.29 -3.69
N LEU A 107 -7.04 6.15 -3.00
CA LEU A 107 -6.47 6.09 -1.66
C LEU A 107 -4.99 6.46 -1.64
N THR A 108 -4.21 5.96 -2.58
CA THR A 108 -2.77 6.27 -2.67
C THR A 108 -2.51 7.73 -3.07
N ARG A 109 -3.36 8.35 -3.90
CA ARG A 109 -3.34 9.82 -4.12
C ARG A 109 -3.73 10.59 -2.86
N ALA A 110 -4.75 10.15 -2.13
CA ALA A 110 -5.15 10.81 -0.88
C ALA A 110 -4.03 10.80 0.17
N ILE A 111 -3.22 9.74 0.24
CA ILE A 111 -2.02 9.69 1.09
C ILE A 111 -1.02 10.78 0.71
N ALA A 112 -0.80 11.03 -0.59
CA ALA A 112 0.06 12.11 -1.04
C ALA A 112 -0.46 13.50 -0.59
N ASP A 113 -1.78 13.67 -0.54
CA ASP A 113 -2.41 14.91 -0.06
C ASP A 113 -2.21 15.10 1.44
N GLU A 114 -2.31 14.04 2.24
CA GLU A 114 -2.02 14.10 3.68
C GLU A 114 -0.55 14.42 3.95
N ILE A 115 0.38 13.84 3.18
CA ILE A 115 1.82 14.15 3.28
C ILE A 115 2.08 15.60 2.90
N TRP A 116 1.43 16.10 1.85
CA TRP A 116 1.56 17.50 1.43
C TRP A 116 1.13 18.49 2.52
N LYS A 117 0.09 18.19 3.30
CA LYS A 117 -0.32 19.05 4.44
C LYS A 117 0.78 19.23 5.50
N ILE A 118 1.75 18.32 5.55
CA ILE A 118 2.88 18.37 6.49
C ILE A 118 4.07 19.07 5.84
N TYR A 119 4.48 18.61 4.65
CA TYR A 119 5.74 19.02 4.03
C TYR A 119 5.61 20.16 3.00
N HIS A 120 4.40 20.44 2.52
CA HIS A 120 4.07 21.51 1.57
C HIS A 120 4.93 21.50 0.28
N SER A 121 5.31 20.32 -0.19
CA SER A 121 6.15 20.15 -1.37
C SER A 121 5.32 19.74 -2.59
N ASP A 122 4.99 20.71 -3.44
CA ASP A 122 4.20 20.47 -4.67
C ASP A 122 4.92 19.52 -5.63
N THR A 123 6.25 19.65 -5.75
CA THR A 123 7.07 18.77 -6.58
C THR A 123 6.97 17.31 -6.15
N GLN A 124 7.01 17.04 -4.83
CA GLN A 124 6.91 15.67 -4.32
C GLN A 124 5.49 15.13 -4.47
N ARG A 125 4.46 15.95 -4.21
CA ARG A 125 3.06 15.56 -4.42
C ARG A 125 2.79 15.18 -5.87
N ALA A 126 3.27 15.98 -6.83
CA ALA A 126 3.15 15.68 -8.25
C ALA A 126 3.89 14.39 -8.64
N ALA A 127 5.08 14.14 -8.08
CA ALA A 127 5.82 12.90 -8.30
C ALA A 127 5.06 11.66 -7.78
N MET A 128 4.41 11.75 -6.61
CA MET A 128 3.59 10.66 -6.07
C MET A 128 2.38 10.36 -6.96
N TYR A 129 1.70 11.38 -7.46
CA TYR A 129 0.58 11.18 -8.41
C TYR A 129 1.00 10.50 -9.70
N ASP A 130 2.18 10.85 -10.22
CA ASP A 130 2.75 10.21 -11.41
C ASP A 130 3.11 8.73 -11.13
N GLU A 131 3.68 8.42 -9.96
CA GLU A 131 3.94 7.03 -9.55
C GLU A 131 2.64 6.21 -9.42
N VAL A 132 1.54 6.78 -8.91
CA VAL A 132 0.21 6.10 -8.87
C VAL A 132 -0.20 5.60 -10.26
N GLU A 133 0.00 6.40 -11.30
CA GLU A 133 -0.34 5.97 -12.65
C GLU A 133 0.65 4.93 -13.20
N LYS A 134 1.95 5.17 -13.00
CA LYS A 134 3.02 4.29 -13.47
C LYS A 134 2.95 2.90 -12.89
N SER A 135 2.56 2.74 -11.62
CA SER A 135 2.48 1.43 -10.97
C SER A 135 1.55 0.46 -11.69
N CYS A 136 0.43 0.93 -12.28
CA CYS A 136 -0.44 0.06 -13.07
C CYS A 136 0.23 -0.43 -14.37
N PHE A 137 1.09 0.39 -14.99
CA PHE A 137 1.78 0.00 -16.22
C PHE A 137 3.00 -0.89 -15.95
N ASN A 138 3.76 -0.56 -14.91
CA ASN A 138 5.04 -1.20 -14.63
C ASN A 138 4.87 -2.49 -13.82
N GLU A 139 3.93 -2.52 -12.88
CA GLU A 139 3.71 -3.63 -11.94
C GLU A 139 2.21 -3.98 -11.82
N PRO A 140 1.48 -4.26 -12.93
CA PRO A 140 0.02 -4.41 -12.93
C PRO A 140 -0.54 -5.54 -12.04
N ASN A 141 0.31 -6.47 -11.60
CA ASN A 141 -0.10 -7.65 -10.84
C ASN A 141 0.44 -7.62 -9.39
N GLN A 142 0.92 -6.46 -8.94
CA GLN A 142 1.21 -6.17 -7.54
C GLN A 142 0.03 -5.36 -6.96
#